data_AF-A0A356GNY8-F1
#
_entry.id   AF-A0A356GNY8-F1
#
_cell.length_a   1.000
_cell.length_b   1.000
_cell.length_c   1.000
_cell.angle_alpha   90.00
_cell.angle_beta   90.00
_cell.angle_gamma   90.00
#
_symmetry.space_group_name_H-M   'P 1'
#
loop_
_entity.id
_entity.type
_entity.pdbx_description
1 polymer ?
#
loop_
_entity_poly.entity_id
_entity_poly.type
_entity_poly.pdbx_seq_one_letter_code
_entity_poly.pdbx_strand_id
1 'polypeptide(L)'
;ILNWEINLLIVTALLTLAGYSLTDTVVVFDRIRENLRLRKKGTFSETINVSVNEVLSRTIITALTTLLASLALLFFGGIVLKSFALALAVGIVIGTYSSVFVASPIVAAWRGEKIAQVRK
;
A
#
# COMPACT_ATOMS: atom_id res chain seq x y z
N ILE A 1 -8.52 -11.43 25.93
CA ILE A 1 -7.04 -11.29 25.88
C ILE A 1 -6.63 -9.95 25.25
N LEU A 2 -7.42 -9.33 24.36
CA LEU A 2 -7.40 -7.87 24.18
C LEU A 2 -8.84 -7.34 24.27
N ASN A 3 -9.17 -6.65 25.37
CA ASN A 3 -10.49 -6.05 25.61
C ASN A 3 -10.47 -4.59 25.15
N TRP A 4 -10.24 -4.37 23.85
CA TRP A 4 -10.14 -3.01 23.30
C TRP A 4 -11.54 -2.41 23.13
N GLU A 5 -11.80 -1.31 23.85
CA GLU A 5 -13.01 -0.54 23.68
C GLU A 5 -13.00 0.15 22.32
N ILE A 6 -13.98 -0.15 21.47
CA ILE A 6 -14.20 0.56 20.21
C ILE A 6 -14.69 1.97 20.55
N ASN A 7 -13.77 2.92 20.55
CA ASN A 7 -14.06 4.34 20.74
C ASN A 7 -13.98 5.10 19.41
N LEU A 8 -14.38 6.38 19.43
CA LEU A 8 -14.36 7.23 18.24
C LEU A 8 -12.97 7.29 17.58
N LEU A 9 -11.90 7.29 18.38
CA LEU A 9 -10.52 7.34 17.89
C LEU A 9 -10.17 6.11 17.04
N ILE A 10 -10.62 4.91 17.43
CA ILE A 10 -10.40 3.70 16.63
C ILE A 10 -11.13 3.81 15.28
N VAL A 11 -12.37 4.31 15.27
CA VAL A 11 -13.12 4.53 14.04
C VAL A 11 -12.41 5.54 13.14
N THR A 12 -11.91 6.65 13.72
CA THR A 12 -11.11 7.64 13.00
C THR A 12 -9.83 7.02 12.44
N ALA A 13 -9.11 6.20 13.22
CA ALA A 13 -7.91 5.52 12.75
C ALA A 13 -8.18 4.63 11.54
N LEU A 14 -9.28 3.86 11.57
CA LEU A 14 -9.69 3.00 10.47
C LEU A 14 -10.05 3.78 9.22
N LEU A 15 -10.80 4.88 9.35
CA LEU A 15 -11.13 5.78 8.23
C LEU A 15 -9.89 6.43 7.63
N THR A 16 -8.97 6.92 8.46
CA THR A 16 -7.69 7.48 8.02
C THR A 16 -6.86 6.44 7.29
N LEU A 17 -6.79 5.23 7.83
CA LEU A 17 -6.06 4.12 7.22
C LEU A 17 -6.66 3.71 5.87
N ALA A 18 -7.98 3.64 5.76
CA ALA A 18 -8.66 3.33 4.51
C ALA A 18 -8.33 4.37 3.43
N GLY A 19 -8.34 5.66 3.77
CA GLY A 19 -7.93 6.73 2.87
C GLY A 19 -6.47 6.60 2.43
N TYR A 20 -5.55 6.38 3.39
CA TYR A 20 -4.13 6.21 3.12
C TYR A 20 -3.84 5.03 2.17
N SER A 21 -4.41 3.85 2.45
CA SER A 21 -4.22 2.66 1.61
C SER A 21 -4.80 2.84 0.20
N LEU A 22 -5.95 3.53 0.08
CA LEU A 22 -6.58 3.81 -1.20
C LEU A 22 -5.72 4.77 -2.04
N THR A 23 -5.10 5.79 -1.43
CA THR A 23 -4.22 6.72 -2.14
C THR A 23 -3.02 6.03 -2.80
N ASP A 24 -2.37 5.08 -2.11
CA ASP A 24 -1.27 4.31 -2.70
C ASP A 24 -1.76 3.40 -3.82
N THR A 25 -2.91 2.74 -3.61
CA THR A 25 -3.50 1.80 -4.56
C THR A 25 -3.87 2.47 -5.89
N VAL A 26 -4.51 3.65 -5.84
CA VAL A 26 -4.90 4.40 -7.04
C VAL A 26 -3.69 4.81 -7.87
N VAL A 27 -2.61 5.26 -7.24
CA VAL A 27 -1.39 5.69 -7.95
C VAL A 27 -0.74 4.52 -8.69
N VAL A 28 -0.65 3.33 -8.07
CA VAL A 28 -0.12 2.13 -8.71
C VAL A 28 -1.00 1.72 -9.90
N PHE A 29 -2.32 1.67 -9.72
CA PHE A 29 -3.24 1.30 -10.80
C PHE A 29 -3.25 2.29 -11.96
N ASP A 30 -3.17 3.58 -11.68
CA ASP A 30 -3.11 4.60 -12.71
C ASP A 30 -1.82 4.48 -13.53
N ARG A 31 -0.68 4.24 -12.87
CA ARG A 31 0.59 4.03 -13.58
C ARG A 31 0.62 2.75 -14.41
N ILE A 32 -0.01 1.68 -13.95
CA ILE A 32 -0.21 0.47 -14.76
C ILE A 32 -1.04 0.78 -16.00
N ARG A 33 -2.13 1.55 -15.85
CA ARG A 33 -3.00 1.92 -16.97
C ARG A 33 -2.31 2.83 -17.97
N GLU A 34 -1.51 3.77 -17.49
CA GLU A 34 -0.72 4.68 -18.31
C GLU A 34 0.34 3.92 -19.13
N ASN A 35 1.14 3.07 -18.48
CA ASN A 35 2.16 2.29 -19.17
C ASN A 35 1.56 1.26 -20.15
N LEU A 36 0.38 0.72 -19.86
CA LEU A 36 -0.34 -0.16 -20.79
C LEU A 36 -0.79 0.57 -22.07
N ARG A 37 -1.10 1.88 -21.98
CA ARG A 37 -1.45 2.70 -23.16
C ARG A 37 -0.22 3.13 -23.96
N LEU A 38 0.88 3.45 -23.27
CA LEU A 38 2.12 3.93 -23.89
C LEU A 38 2.95 2.79 -24.51
N ARG A 39 2.99 1.61 -23.87
CA ARG A 39 3.75 0.46 -24.34
C ARG A 39 2.88 -0.49 -25.17
N LYS A 40 2.98 -0.39 -26.50
CA LYS A 40 2.35 -1.33 -27.45
C LYS A 40 3.13 -2.65 -27.65
N LYS A 41 4.37 -2.75 -27.15
CA LYS A 41 5.25 -3.93 -27.27
C LYS A 41 5.90 -4.23 -25.92
N GLY A 42 5.75 -5.47 -25.44
CA GLY A 42 6.23 -5.96 -24.15
C GLY A 42 5.24 -6.96 -23.56
N THR A 43 5.69 -7.86 -22.68
CA THR A 43 4.76 -8.72 -21.95
C THR A 43 3.99 -7.89 -20.92
N PHE A 44 2.80 -8.34 -20.56
CA PHE A 44 1.99 -7.65 -19.57
C PHE A 44 2.68 -7.59 -18.21
N SER A 45 3.38 -8.68 -17.86
CA SER A 45 4.21 -8.79 -16.66
C SER A 45 5.34 -7.76 -16.61
N GLU A 46 6.00 -7.50 -17.75
CA GLU A 46 7.07 -6.51 -17.84
C GLU A 46 6.55 -5.08 -17.65
N THR A 47 5.37 -4.78 -18.21
CA THR A 47 4.70 -3.49 -18.03
C THR A 47 4.37 -3.23 -16.56
N ILE A 48 3.83 -4.24 -15.85
CA ILE A 48 3.55 -4.15 -14.42
C ILE A 48 4.84 -3.90 -13.63
N ASN A 49 5.90 -4.67 -13.89
CA ASN A 49 7.16 -4.52 -13.15
C ASN A 49 7.75 -3.11 -13.31
N VAL A 50 7.70 -2.55 -14.53
CA VAL A 50 8.13 -1.17 -14.79
C VAL A 50 7.25 -0.17 -14.04
N SER A 51 5.91 -0.29 -14.13
CA SER A 51 4.98 0.60 -13.42
C SER A 51 5.19 0.61 -11.92
N VAL A 52 5.39 -0.56 -11.31
CA VAL A 52 5.65 -0.68 -9.87
C VAL A 52 6.97 -0.02 -9.51
N ASN A 53 8.03 -0.26 -10.27
CA ASN A 53 9.35 0.31 -9.98
C ASN A 53 9.35 1.85 -10.10
N GLU A 54 8.56 2.43 -11.01
CA GLU A 54 8.43 3.88 -11.16
C GLU A 54 7.72 4.55 -9.97
N VAL A 55 6.74 3.88 -9.36
CA VAL A 55 6.00 4.41 -8.20
C VAL A 55 6.61 4.03 -6.85
N LEU A 56 7.48 3.01 -6.82
CA LEU A 56 8.07 2.45 -5.60
C LEU A 56 8.76 3.51 -4.75
N SER A 57 9.59 4.37 -5.36
CA SER A 57 10.29 5.45 -4.65
C SER A 57 9.31 6.40 -3.95
N ARG A 58 8.21 6.77 -4.62
CA ARG A 58 7.17 7.62 -4.05
C ARG A 58 6.49 6.93 -2.87
N THR A 59 6.05 5.68 -3.07
CA THR A 59 5.33 4.89 -2.06
C THR A 59 6.20 4.65 -0.81
N ILE A 60 7.50 4.39 -0.98
CA ILE A 60 8.43 4.25 0.15
C ILE A 60 8.57 5.56 0.91
N ILE A 61 8.72 6.69 0.22
CA ILE A 61 8.87 8.01 0.86
C ILE A 61 7.59 8.38 1.64
N THR A 62 6.41 8.20 1.04
CA THR A 62 5.13 8.50 1.72
C THR A 62 4.87 7.55 2.89
N ALA A 63 5.17 6.26 2.75
CA ALA A 63 5.07 5.30 3.84
C ALA A 63 6.04 5.60 4.99
N LEU A 64 7.31 5.91 4.69
CA LEU A 64 8.30 6.20 5.72
C LEU A 64 7.94 7.48 6.49
N THR A 65 7.55 8.55 5.79
CA THR A 65 7.18 9.82 6.42
C THR A 65 5.94 9.69 7.30
N THR A 66 4.92 8.97 6.85
CA THR A 66 3.71 8.70 7.66
C THR A 66 3.99 7.75 8.82
N LEU A 67 4.85 6.75 8.62
CA LEU A 67 5.31 5.86 9.69
C LEU A 67 6.04 6.65 10.78
N LEU A 68 6.99 7.52 10.40
CA LEU A 68 7.72 8.36 11.35
C LEU A 68 6.78 9.27 12.15
N ALA A 69 5.78 9.89 11.50
CA ALA A 69 4.77 10.68 12.18
C ALA A 69 3.94 9.84 13.16
N SER A 70 3.53 8.63 12.76
CA SER A 70 2.78 7.72 13.63
C SER A 70 3.60 7.21 14.82
N LEU A 71 4.91 6.97 14.63
CA LEU A 71 5.84 6.58 15.68
C LEU A 71 6.06 7.72 16.67
N ALA A 72 6.20 8.96 16.20
CA ALA A 72 6.27 10.12 17.08
C ALA A 72 5.00 10.23 17.93
N LEU A 73 3.82 10.03 17.34
CA LEU A 73 2.55 9.94 18.07
C LEU A 73 2.48 8.75 19.03
N LEU A 74 3.14 7.63 18.74
CA LEU A 74 3.13 6.46 19.61
C LEU A 74 4.00 6.65 20.87
N PHE A 75 5.16 7.29 20.73
CA PHE A 75 6.10 7.52 21.82
C PHE A 75 5.80 8.80 22.61
N PHE A 76 5.38 9.87 21.93
CA PHE A 76 5.12 11.19 22.53
C PHE A 76 3.63 11.51 22.67
N GLY A 77 2.74 10.75 22.02
CA GLY A 77 1.30 10.91 22.20
C GLY A 77 0.83 10.23 23.48
N GLY A 78 0.08 10.98 24.30
CA GLY A 78 -0.44 10.49 25.57
C GLY A 78 -1.31 9.23 25.46
N ILE A 79 -1.74 8.72 26.62
CA ILE A 79 -2.47 7.43 26.76
C ILE A 79 -3.65 7.27 25.79
N VAL A 80 -4.37 8.36 25.52
CA VAL A 80 -5.54 8.37 24.63
C VAL A 80 -5.17 8.13 23.16
N LEU A 81 -4.04 8.69 22.71
CA LEU A 81 -3.59 8.59 21.31
C LEU A 81 -2.78 7.33 21.03
N LYS A 82 -2.30 6.64 22.08
CA LYS A 82 -1.42 5.48 21.91
C LYS A 82 -2.09 4.35 21.12
N SER A 83 -3.37 4.06 21.39
CA SER A 83 -4.15 3.05 20.65
C SER A 83 -4.42 3.47 19.20
N PHE A 84 -4.66 4.76 18.97
CA PHE A 84 -4.83 5.34 17.64
C PHE A 84 -3.54 5.26 16.82
N ALA A 85 -2.42 5.68 17.41
CA ALA A 85 -1.11 5.68 16.78
C ALA A 85 -0.63 4.25 16.48
N LEU A 86 -0.91 3.30 17.36
CA LEU A 86 -0.60 1.88 17.15
C LEU A 86 -1.41 1.31 15.99
N ALA A 87 -2.72 1.60 15.93
CA ALA A 87 -3.57 1.18 14.82
C ALA A 87 -3.10 1.77 13.47
N LEU A 88 -2.71 3.05 13.44
CA LEU A 88 -2.14 3.67 12.25
C LEU A 88 -0.79 3.08 11.87
N ALA A 89 0.14 2.89 12.80
CA ALA A 89 1.46 2.37 12.50
C ALA A 89 1.40 0.96 11.91
N VAL A 90 0.62 0.06 12.54
CA VAL A 90 0.39 -1.31 12.02
C VAL A 90 -0.34 -1.25 10.68
N GLY A 91 -1.34 -0.39 10.58
CA GLY A 91 -2.12 -0.19 9.36
C GLY A 91 -1.28 0.27 8.17
N ILE A 92 -0.39 1.25 8.37
CA ILE A 92 0.50 1.76 7.32
C ILE A 92 1.41 0.66 6.82
N VAL A 93 2.05 -0.11 7.71
CA VAL A 93 2.93 -1.22 7.30
C VAL A 93 2.18 -2.26 6.46
N ILE A 94 1.00 -2.69 6.91
CA ILE A 94 0.17 -3.66 6.18
C ILE A 94 -0.35 -3.06 4.86
N GLY A 95 -0.79 -1.79 4.89
CA GLY A 95 -1.38 -1.09 3.76
C GLY A 95 -0.38 -0.83 2.64
N THR A 96 0.83 -0.38 2.97
CA THR A 96 1.93 -0.18 2.01
C THR A 96 2.39 -1.50 1.41
N TYR A 97 2.50 -2.57 2.23
CA TYR A 97 2.82 -3.89 1.70
C TYR A 97 1.72 -4.40 0.75
N SER A 98 0.45 -4.24 1.15
CA SER A 98 -0.70 -4.68 0.35
C SER A 98 -0.80 -3.93 -0.97
N SER A 99 -0.64 -2.61 -0.99
CA SER A 99 -0.79 -1.80 -2.21
C SER A 99 0.29 -2.12 -3.25
N VAL A 100 1.52 -2.38 -2.81
CA VAL A 100 2.66 -2.67 -3.70
C VAL A 100 2.68 -4.14 -4.15
N PHE A 101 2.48 -5.10 -3.24
CA PHE A 101 2.67 -6.53 -3.54
C PHE A 101 1.41 -7.26 -3.99
N VAL A 102 0.20 -6.74 -3.76
CA VAL A 102 -1.05 -7.41 -4.17
C VAL A 102 -1.51 -6.95 -5.57
N ALA A 103 -1.16 -5.73 -5.98
CA ALA A 103 -1.52 -5.20 -7.29
C ALA A 103 -0.84 -5.95 -8.46
N SER A 104 0.45 -6.31 -8.32
CA SER A 104 1.18 -7.03 -9.38
C SER A 104 0.64 -8.45 -9.67
N PRO A 105 0.38 -9.32 -8.67
CA PRO A 105 -0.14 -10.65 -8.91
C PRO A 105 -1.63 -10.71 -9.25
N ILE A 106 -2.48 -9.79 -8.75
CA ILE A 106 -3.91 -9.81 -9.09
C ILE A 106 -4.13 -9.54 -10.58
N VAL A 107 -3.40 -8.57 -11.14
CA VAL A 107 -3.56 -8.21 -12.55
C VAL A 107 -2.92 -9.29 -13.46
N ALA A 108 -1.82 -9.91 -13.03
CA ALA A 108 -1.23 -11.08 -13.72
C ALA A 108 -2.16 -12.31 -13.68
N ALA A 109 -2.79 -12.58 -12.53
CA ALA A 109 -3.72 -13.70 -12.35
C ALA A 109 -5.04 -13.51 -13.12
N TRP A 110 -5.57 -12.28 -13.18
CA TRP A 110 -6.85 -12.00 -13.84
C TRP A 110 -6.76 -12.11 -15.38
N ARG A 111 -5.56 -12.01 -15.96
CA ARG A 111 -5.35 -12.11 -17.42
C ARG A 111 -4.79 -13.45 -17.90
N GLY A 112 -4.59 -14.42 -16.99
CA GLY A 112 -4.28 -15.81 -17.35
C GLY A 112 -2.88 -16.03 -17.93
N GLU A 113 -1.89 -15.18 -17.66
CA GLU A 113 -0.51 -15.49 -18.03
C GLU A 113 0.10 -16.40 -16.96
N LYS A 114 0.26 -17.68 -17.35
CA LYS A 114 1.00 -18.69 -16.60
C LYS A 114 2.33 -18.10 -16.12
N ILE A 115 2.53 -18.13 -14.81
CA ILE A 115 3.84 -18.00 -14.16
C ILE A 115 4.68 -19.21 -14.57
N ALA A 116 5.16 -19.24 -15.81
CA ALA A 116 6.13 -20.22 -16.31
C ALA A 116 6.54 -19.82 -17.72
N GLN A 117 7.54 -18.95 -17.84
CA GLN A 117 8.70 -19.14 -18.73
C GLN A 117 9.78 -18.09 -18.36
N VAL A 118 10.30 -18.19 -17.13
CA VAL A 118 11.71 -17.87 -16.93
C VAL A 118 12.46 -19.12 -17.37
N ARG A 119 13.31 -18.98 -18.39
CA ARG A 119 14.31 -19.94 -18.90
C ARG A 119 13.84 -20.94 -19.98
N LYS A 120 13.99 -20.53 -21.24
CA LYS A 120 15.01 -21.09 -22.14
C LYS A 120 15.34 -20.11 -23.27
#